data_AF-A0A7V5G6V6-F1
#
_entry.id   AF-A0A7V5G6V6-F1
#
_cell.length_a   1.000
_cell.length_b   1.000
_cell.length_c   1.000
_cell.angle_alpha   90.00
_cell.angle_beta   90.00
_cell.angle_gamma   90.00
#
_symmetry.space_group_name_H-M   'P 1'
#
loop_
_entity.id
_entity.type
_entity.pdbx_description
1 polymer ?
#
loop_
_entity_poly.entity_id
_entity_poly.type
_entity_poly.pdbx_seq_one_letter_code
_entity_poly.pdbx_strand_id
1 'polypeptide(L)'
;MIQTAFPYITILLFIASILVYVEHKSKAKFFEYLPAIVILYFLVMTLSSLGVWSKTQEINHTYKAFKSNLLPAMIFLMLLQSDIRKILKLGKKILLTFFIASFSISIGFIVSFMIFHNLFEPNAWKAFGALSGSWMGGTGNMVAIQGALNLPDSDMGYVLLIDSIDYAIWVMILLALVPFATKFNSWVKADGSILESLSSSLNIEDTKRDIDFASLFMMLGLALVVSVVSQQISLFMPTTDFLTKNTWIVIFATIIGIIAGVT
;
A
#
# COMPACT_ATOMS: atom_id res chain seq x y z
N MET A 1 6.43 -19.47 -20.83
CA MET A 1 5.35 -18.57 -20.39
C MET A 1 4.37 -19.39 -19.56
N ILE A 2 4.19 -19.03 -18.29
CA ILE A 2 3.26 -19.68 -17.36
C ILE A 2 1.82 -19.34 -17.77
N GLN A 3 0.95 -20.33 -17.86
CA GLN A 3 -0.44 -20.14 -18.32
C GLN A 3 -1.50 -20.55 -17.29
N THR A 4 -1.12 -21.35 -16.29
CA THR A 4 -2.01 -21.90 -15.27
C THR A 4 -1.78 -21.26 -13.90
N ALA A 5 -2.77 -21.36 -13.02
CA ALA A 5 -2.80 -20.68 -11.73
C ALA A 5 -1.72 -21.16 -10.75
N PHE A 6 -1.52 -22.48 -10.67
CA PHE A 6 -0.64 -23.06 -9.64
C PHE A 6 0.84 -22.70 -9.84
N PRO A 7 1.43 -22.80 -11.05
CA PRO A 7 2.80 -22.32 -11.27
C PRO A 7 2.92 -20.81 -11.09
N TYR A 8 1.87 -20.04 -11.40
CA TYR A 8 1.84 -18.59 -11.18
C TYR A 8 1.95 -18.23 -9.69
N ILE A 9 1.18 -18.88 -8.81
CA ILE A 9 1.31 -18.66 -7.36
C ILE A 9 2.68 -19.17 -6.86
N THR A 10 3.09 -20.35 -7.31
CA THR A 10 4.34 -20.99 -6.87
C THR A 10 5.55 -20.09 -7.13
N ILE A 11 5.66 -19.50 -8.33
CA ILE A 11 6.80 -18.65 -8.66
C ILE A 11 6.79 -17.35 -7.83
N LEU A 12 5.62 -16.76 -7.58
CA LEU A 12 5.51 -15.55 -6.75
C LEU A 12 5.93 -15.81 -5.31
N LEU A 13 5.44 -16.90 -4.71
CA LEU A 13 5.82 -17.31 -3.36
C LEU A 13 7.32 -17.63 -3.29
N PHE A 14 7.85 -18.37 -4.26
CA PHE A 14 9.26 -18.71 -4.30
C PHE A 14 10.17 -17.47 -4.38
N ILE A 15 9.83 -16.50 -5.25
CA ILE A 15 10.57 -15.23 -5.36
C ILE A 15 10.53 -14.45 -4.04
N ALA A 16 9.35 -14.33 -3.42
CA ALA A 16 9.23 -13.64 -2.14
C ALA A 16 10.06 -14.33 -1.04
N SER A 17 9.93 -15.66 -0.91
CA SER A 17 10.64 -16.43 0.11
C SER A 17 12.16 -16.39 -0.07
N ILE A 18 12.67 -16.54 -1.30
CA ILE A 18 14.12 -16.53 -1.53
C ILE A 18 14.73 -15.16 -1.23
N LEU A 19 14.05 -14.07 -1.61
CA LEU A 19 14.54 -12.72 -1.36
C LEU A 19 14.62 -12.41 0.15
N VAL A 20 13.56 -12.72 0.89
CA VAL A 20 13.53 -12.56 2.35
C VAL A 20 14.59 -13.44 3.03
N TYR A 21 14.72 -14.70 2.59
CA TYR A 21 15.73 -15.61 3.13
C TYR A 21 17.16 -15.14 2.87
N VAL A 22 17.45 -14.68 1.64
CA VAL A 22 18.78 -14.18 1.25
C VAL A 22 19.12 -12.90 2.02
N GLU A 23 18.19 -11.96 2.15
CA GLU A 23 18.40 -10.74 2.96
C GLU A 23 18.73 -11.09 4.40
N HIS A 24 17.89 -11.94 5.03
CA HIS A 24 18.06 -12.34 6.42
C HIS A 24 19.39 -13.09 6.66
N LYS A 25 19.77 -13.99 5.76
CA LYS A 25 20.97 -14.83 5.91
C LYS A 25 22.26 -14.11 5.54
N SER A 26 22.26 -13.36 4.44
CA SER A 26 23.48 -12.74 3.90
C SER A 26 23.90 -11.50 4.68
N LYS A 27 22.94 -10.74 5.23
CA LYS A 27 23.17 -9.44 5.88
C LYS A 27 24.11 -8.53 5.09
N ALA A 28 24.07 -8.64 3.76
CA ALA A 28 24.99 -7.91 2.89
C ALA A 28 24.67 -6.42 2.95
N LYS A 29 25.72 -5.58 2.96
CA LYS A 29 25.58 -4.10 2.93
C LYS A 29 24.72 -3.59 1.76
N PHE A 30 24.60 -4.38 0.68
CA PHE A 30 23.71 -4.10 -0.43
C PHE A 30 22.24 -3.89 0.01
N PHE A 31 21.74 -4.70 0.94
CA PHE A 31 20.37 -4.60 1.44
C PHE A 31 20.14 -3.36 2.32
N GLU A 32 21.19 -2.66 2.77
CA GLU A 32 21.05 -1.35 3.42
C GLU A 32 20.66 -0.25 2.43
N TYR A 33 20.99 -0.41 1.14
CA TYR A 33 20.65 0.55 0.08
C TYR A 33 19.42 0.11 -0.71
N LEU A 34 19.28 -1.20 -0.93
CA LEU A 34 18.19 -1.78 -1.69
C LEU A 34 17.55 -2.95 -0.90
N PRO A 35 16.55 -2.66 -0.05
CA PRO A 35 15.85 -3.67 0.74
C PRO A 35 15.21 -4.76 -0.14
N ALA A 36 15.07 -5.98 0.37
CA ALA A 36 14.54 -7.11 -0.42
C ALA A 36 13.12 -6.86 -0.94
N ILE A 37 12.31 -6.10 -0.21
CA ILE A 37 10.97 -5.71 -0.65
C ILE A 37 11.01 -4.88 -1.94
N VAL A 38 12.00 -4.00 -2.12
CA VAL A 38 12.17 -3.19 -3.34
C VAL A 38 12.53 -4.09 -4.52
N ILE A 39 13.45 -5.04 -4.28
CA ILE A 39 13.85 -6.02 -5.29
C ILE A 39 12.66 -6.90 -5.68
N LEU A 40 11.83 -7.30 -4.71
CA LEU A 40 10.62 -8.07 -4.96
C LEU A 40 9.67 -7.34 -5.91
N TYR A 41 9.37 -6.06 -5.62
CA TYR A 41 8.53 -5.23 -6.49
C TYR A 41 9.12 -5.13 -7.89
N PHE A 42 10.38 -4.70 -8.01
CA PHE A 42 11.05 -4.53 -9.29
C PHE A 42 11.11 -5.82 -10.11
N LEU A 43 11.49 -6.93 -9.47
CA LEU A 43 11.62 -8.23 -10.13
C LEU A 43 10.26 -8.74 -10.61
N VAL A 44 9.23 -8.76 -9.76
CA VAL A 44 7.89 -9.25 -10.15
C VAL A 44 7.30 -8.40 -11.26
N MET A 45 7.45 -7.08 -11.20
CA MET A 45 7.01 -6.18 -12.25
C MET A 45 7.74 -6.43 -13.57
N THR A 46 9.07 -6.59 -13.53
CA THR A 46 9.87 -6.88 -14.72
C THR A 46 9.48 -8.22 -15.34
N LEU A 47 9.32 -9.28 -14.52
CA LEU A 47 8.88 -10.58 -15.01
C LEU A 47 7.46 -10.51 -15.62
N SER A 48 6.57 -9.69 -15.05
CA SER A 48 5.25 -9.43 -15.63
C SER A 48 5.34 -8.73 -16.99
N SER A 49 6.21 -7.73 -17.12
CA SER A 49 6.41 -6.98 -18.37
C SER A 49 7.09 -7.82 -19.46
N LEU A 50 7.99 -8.72 -19.07
CA LEU A 50 8.63 -9.71 -19.96
C LEU A 50 7.70 -10.87 -20.35
N GLY A 51 6.48 -10.92 -19.83
CA GLY A 51 5.51 -11.96 -20.18
C GLY A 51 5.88 -13.34 -19.63
N VAL A 52 6.54 -13.42 -18.46
CA VAL A 52 6.87 -14.70 -17.81
C VAL A 52 5.61 -15.51 -17.52
N TRP A 53 4.50 -14.84 -17.21
CA TRP A 53 3.15 -15.40 -17.14
C TRP A 53 2.17 -14.68 -18.07
N SER A 54 1.19 -15.41 -18.58
CA SER A 54 0.11 -14.89 -19.40
C SER A 54 -1.02 -14.31 -18.55
N LYS A 55 -1.77 -13.36 -19.10
CA LYS A 55 -3.01 -12.83 -18.47
C LYS A 55 -4.23 -13.69 -18.82
N THR A 56 -4.14 -15.01 -18.63
CA THR A 56 -5.26 -15.93 -18.87
C THR A 56 -6.41 -15.64 -17.90
N GLN A 57 -7.63 -16.06 -18.24
CA GLN A 57 -8.78 -15.95 -17.32
C GLN A 57 -8.49 -16.64 -15.98
N GLU A 58 -7.84 -17.82 -16.03
CA GLU A 58 -7.46 -18.58 -14.84
C GLU A 58 -6.50 -17.81 -13.92
N ILE A 59 -5.43 -17.23 -14.48
CA ILE A 59 -4.46 -16.42 -13.72
C ILE A 59 -5.13 -15.15 -13.18
N ASN A 60 -5.91 -14.44 -13.99
CA ASN A 60 -6.59 -13.21 -13.56
C ASN A 60 -7.61 -13.48 -12.45
N HIS A 61 -8.37 -14.56 -12.56
CA HIS A 61 -9.30 -15.00 -11.52
C HIS A 61 -8.55 -15.33 -10.22
N THR A 62 -7.48 -16.11 -10.34
CA THR A 62 -6.62 -16.48 -9.21
C THR A 62 -6.01 -15.26 -8.54
N TYR A 63 -5.43 -14.33 -9.31
CA TYR A 63 -4.89 -13.07 -8.79
C TYR A 63 -5.94 -12.28 -8.00
N LYS A 64 -7.14 -12.11 -8.56
CA LYS A 64 -8.23 -11.40 -7.88
C LYS A 64 -8.64 -12.11 -6.59
N ALA A 65 -8.83 -13.43 -6.63
CA ALA A 65 -9.21 -14.21 -5.46
C ALA A 65 -8.12 -14.15 -4.37
N PHE A 66 -6.85 -14.31 -4.73
CA PHE A 66 -5.74 -14.26 -3.79
C PHE A 66 -5.65 -12.88 -3.13
N LYS A 67 -5.70 -11.80 -3.93
CA LYS A 67 -5.68 -10.42 -3.44
C LYS A 67 -6.86 -10.12 -2.52
N SER A 68 -8.09 -10.40 -2.96
CA SER A 68 -9.30 -10.05 -2.20
C SER A 68 -9.42 -10.81 -0.88
N ASN A 69 -8.94 -12.06 -0.82
CA ASN A 69 -8.98 -12.85 0.40
C ASN A 69 -7.82 -12.55 1.36
N LEU A 70 -6.60 -12.33 0.85
CA LEU A 70 -5.44 -12.11 1.72
C LEU A 70 -5.31 -10.67 2.21
N LEU A 71 -5.77 -9.67 1.44
CA LEU A 71 -5.66 -8.27 1.83
C LEU A 71 -6.24 -7.98 3.24
N PRO A 72 -7.50 -8.32 3.56
CA PRO A 72 -8.03 -8.09 4.91
C PRO A 72 -7.31 -8.91 6.00
N ALA A 73 -6.83 -10.12 5.67
CA ALA A 73 -6.03 -10.92 6.60
C ALA A 73 -4.70 -10.23 6.95
N MET A 74 -4.01 -9.67 5.95
CA MET A 74 -2.77 -8.93 6.13
C MET A 74 -2.98 -7.65 6.93
N ILE A 75 -4.06 -6.89 6.64
CA ILE A 75 -4.42 -5.69 7.41
C ILE A 75 -4.62 -6.05 8.89
N PHE A 76 -5.37 -7.11 9.17
CA PHE A 76 -5.57 -7.59 10.54
C PHE A 76 -4.24 -7.91 11.23
N LEU A 77 -3.37 -8.72 10.59
CA LEU A 77 -2.07 -9.09 11.16
C LEU A 77 -1.16 -7.89 11.43
N MET A 78 -1.15 -6.90 10.54
CA MET A 78 -0.36 -5.67 10.72
C MET A 78 -0.86 -4.84 11.91
N LEU A 79 -2.16 -4.86 12.17
CA LEU A 79 -2.77 -4.10 13.25
C LEU A 79 -2.64 -4.79 14.62
N LEU A 80 -2.47 -6.12 14.67
CA LEU A 80 -2.22 -6.83 15.92
C LEU A 80 -0.99 -6.32 16.67
N GLN A 81 0.05 -5.90 15.93
CA GLN A 81 1.29 -5.36 16.52
C GLN A 81 1.25 -3.85 16.72
N SER A 82 0.13 -3.19 16.34
CA SER A 82 0.02 -1.74 16.33
C SER A 82 -0.89 -1.27 17.47
N ASP A 83 -0.32 -0.67 18.51
CA ASP A 83 -1.14 0.04 19.50
C ASP A 83 -1.65 1.35 18.92
N ILE A 84 -2.87 1.33 18.39
CA ILE A 84 -3.50 2.52 17.80
C ILE A 84 -3.60 3.67 18.81
N ARG A 85 -3.66 3.38 20.13
CA ARG A 85 -3.75 4.42 21.17
C ARG A 85 -2.46 5.24 21.21
N LYS A 86 -1.31 4.60 20.99
CA LYS A 86 0.00 5.26 20.85
C LYS A 86 0.00 6.18 19.63
N ILE A 87 -0.57 5.73 18.50
CA ILE A 87 -0.71 6.56 17.29
C ILE A 87 -1.67 7.74 17.54
N LEU A 88 -2.79 7.53 18.23
CA LEU A 88 -3.75 8.58 18.56
C LEU A 88 -3.15 9.68 19.46
N LYS A 89 -2.11 9.38 20.25
CA LYS A 89 -1.35 10.40 21.01
C LYS A 89 -0.66 11.43 20.12
N LEU A 90 -0.40 11.11 18.84
CA LEU A 90 0.06 12.09 17.86
C LEU A 90 -1.03 13.15 17.57
N GLY A 91 -2.30 12.78 17.73
CA GLY A 91 -3.46 13.67 17.73
C GLY A 91 -3.47 14.64 16.54
N LYS A 92 -3.46 15.94 16.84
CA LYS A 92 -3.46 17.00 15.81
C LYS A 92 -2.25 16.97 14.86
N LYS A 93 -1.10 16.43 15.29
CA LYS A 93 0.12 16.43 14.46
C LYS A 93 -0.04 15.53 13.24
N ILE A 94 -0.63 14.33 13.39
CA ILE A 94 -0.81 13.40 12.27
C ILE A 94 -1.78 13.94 11.21
N LEU A 95 -2.88 14.57 11.67
CA LEU A 95 -3.85 15.22 10.78
C LEU A 95 -3.22 16.43 10.06
N LEU A 96 -2.46 17.26 10.78
CA LEU A 96 -1.76 18.38 10.18
C LEU A 96 -0.74 17.91 9.12
N THR A 97 0.04 16.87 9.43
CA THR A 97 0.96 16.27 8.46
C THR A 97 0.22 15.75 7.23
N PHE A 98 -0.94 15.11 7.40
CA PHE A 98 -1.77 14.66 6.29
C PHE A 98 -2.24 15.83 5.39
N PHE A 99 -2.74 16.92 5.98
CA PHE A 99 -3.19 18.09 5.20
C PHE A 99 -2.02 18.80 4.51
N ILE A 100 -0.89 18.97 5.19
CA ILE A 100 0.32 19.56 4.59
C ILE A 100 0.81 18.70 3.42
N ALA A 101 0.87 17.37 3.59
CA ALA A 101 1.27 16.46 2.53
C ALA A 101 0.30 16.52 1.33
N SER A 102 -1.01 16.47 1.59
CA SER A 102 -2.05 16.58 0.54
C SER A 102 -1.97 17.90 -0.22
N PHE A 103 -1.74 19.01 0.49
CA PHE A 103 -1.60 20.33 -0.13
C PHE A 103 -0.29 20.43 -0.94
N SER A 104 0.79 19.84 -0.45
CA SER A 104 2.06 19.79 -1.19
C SER A 104 1.94 19.01 -2.51
N ILE A 105 1.21 17.89 -2.51
CA ILE A 105 0.89 17.12 -3.71
C ILE A 105 0.07 17.99 -4.67
N SER A 106 -1.00 18.63 -4.17
CA SER A 106 -1.85 19.52 -4.97
C SER A 106 -1.05 20.65 -5.63
N ILE A 107 -0.18 21.32 -4.87
CA ILE A 107 0.73 22.36 -5.40
C ILE A 107 1.65 21.76 -6.46
N GLY A 108 2.21 20.56 -6.23
CA GLY A 108 3.06 19.88 -7.20
C GLY A 108 2.38 19.71 -8.56
N PHE A 109 1.12 19.25 -8.56
CA PHE A 109 0.33 19.13 -9.80
C PHE A 109 0.05 20.49 -10.45
N ILE A 110 -0.32 21.51 -9.66
CA ILE A 110 -0.58 22.86 -10.17
C ILE A 110 0.67 23.47 -10.80
N VAL A 111 1.80 23.42 -10.11
CA VAL A 111 3.09 23.98 -10.58
C VAL A 111 3.58 23.22 -11.81
N SER A 112 3.49 21.89 -11.82
CA SER A 112 3.85 21.08 -12.97
C SER A 112 3.00 21.45 -14.19
N PHE A 113 1.68 21.56 -14.03
CA PHE A 113 0.80 22.01 -15.10
C PHE A 113 1.15 23.44 -15.55
N MET A 114 1.38 24.38 -14.63
CA MET A 114 1.76 25.75 -14.99
C MET A 114 3.03 25.82 -15.84
N ILE A 115 4.04 24.99 -15.53
CA ILE A 115 5.30 24.95 -16.29
C ILE A 115 5.08 24.37 -17.69
N PHE A 116 4.29 23.30 -17.81
CA PHE A 116 4.19 22.52 -19.04
C PHE A 116 2.88 22.71 -19.83
N HIS A 117 1.95 23.57 -19.39
CA HIS A 117 0.61 23.71 -19.99
C HIS A 117 0.63 23.95 -21.50
N ASN A 118 1.61 24.69 -22.02
CA ASN A 118 1.78 24.97 -23.45
C ASN A 118 2.06 23.72 -24.30
N LEU A 119 2.48 22.61 -23.69
CA LEU A 119 2.73 21.33 -24.35
C LEU A 119 1.50 20.42 -24.35
N PHE A 120 0.43 20.81 -23.66
CA PHE A 120 -0.76 20.00 -23.48
C PHE A 120 -1.99 20.60 -24.17
N GLU A 121 -3.01 19.78 -24.36
CA GLU A 121 -4.30 20.24 -24.86
C GLU A 121 -4.98 21.19 -23.85
N PRO A 122 -5.84 22.13 -24.31
CA PRO A 122 -6.44 23.16 -23.46
C PRO A 122 -7.16 22.65 -22.19
N ASN A 123 -7.65 21.41 -22.20
CA ASN A 123 -8.40 20.81 -21.09
C ASN A 123 -7.59 19.79 -20.25
N ALA A 124 -6.29 19.65 -20.52
CA ALA A 124 -5.44 18.67 -19.83
C ALA A 124 -5.36 18.89 -18.30
N TRP A 125 -5.62 20.10 -17.81
CA TRP A 125 -5.72 20.39 -16.37
C TRP A 125 -6.74 19.50 -15.66
N LYS A 126 -7.79 19.02 -16.36
CA LYS A 126 -8.78 18.09 -15.80
C LYS A 126 -8.16 16.72 -15.51
N ALA A 127 -7.32 16.23 -16.42
CA ALA A 127 -6.58 14.99 -16.23
C ALA A 127 -5.58 15.10 -15.07
N PHE A 128 -4.89 16.24 -14.93
CA PHE A 128 -4.03 16.54 -13.76
C PHE A 128 -4.84 16.60 -12.46
N GLY A 129 -6.04 17.18 -12.50
CA GLY A 129 -6.98 17.19 -11.38
C GLY A 129 -7.35 15.77 -10.95
N ALA A 130 -7.78 14.93 -11.89
CA ALA A 130 -8.12 13.54 -11.62
C ALA A 130 -6.91 12.77 -11.06
N LEU A 131 -5.73 12.90 -11.70
CA LEU A 131 -4.49 12.28 -11.25
C LEU A 131 -4.15 12.70 -9.81
N SER A 132 -4.23 13.99 -9.48
CA SER A 132 -3.99 14.47 -8.11
C SER A 132 -4.90 13.82 -7.06
N GLY A 133 -6.15 13.52 -7.43
CA GLY A 133 -7.10 12.80 -6.58
C GLY A 133 -6.64 11.39 -6.23
N SER A 134 -6.01 10.69 -7.18
CA SER A 134 -5.42 9.36 -6.95
C SER A 134 -4.37 9.38 -5.86
N TRP A 135 -3.51 10.40 -5.85
CA TRP A 135 -2.41 10.50 -4.89
C TRP A 135 -2.85 10.96 -3.50
N MET A 136 -4.07 11.51 -3.36
CA MET A 136 -4.64 11.90 -2.06
C MET A 136 -5.59 10.85 -1.47
N GLY A 137 -6.26 10.03 -2.30
CA GLY A 137 -7.21 9.02 -1.80
C GLY A 137 -7.53 7.88 -2.76
N GLY A 138 -6.63 7.62 -3.71
CA GLY A 138 -6.67 6.48 -4.63
C GLY A 138 -7.69 6.61 -5.75
N THR A 139 -7.92 5.50 -6.44
CA THR A 139 -8.77 5.43 -7.63
C THR A 139 -10.20 5.91 -7.38
N GLY A 140 -10.74 5.75 -6.18
CA GLY A 140 -12.08 6.26 -5.84
C GLY A 140 -12.15 7.79 -5.93
N ASN A 141 -11.18 8.50 -5.37
CA ASN A 141 -11.08 9.96 -5.49
C ASN A 141 -10.82 10.39 -6.94
N MET A 142 -9.98 9.64 -7.66
CA MET A 142 -9.71 9.89 -9.08
C MET A 142 -11.00 9.87 -9.92
N VAL A 143 -11.85 8.84 -9.74
CA VAL A 143 -13.14 8.69 -10.43
C VAL A 143 -14.14 9.79 -10.01
N ALA A 144 -14.15 10.17 -8.72
CA ALA A 144 -14.99 11.26 -8.25
C ALA A 144 -14.66 12.59 -8.95
N ILE A 145 -13.36 12.90 -9.09
CA ILE A 145 -12.91 14.09 -9.80
C ILE A 145 -13.18 13.99 -11.30
N GLN A 146 -13.01 12.79 -11.89
CA GLN A 146 -13.36 12.55 -13.30
C GLN A 146 -14.82 12.96 -13.56
N GLY A 147 -15.75 12.51 -12.71
CA GLY A 147 -17.16 12.87 -12.78
C GLY A 147 -17.40 14.37 -12.56
N ALA A 148 -16.77 14.97 -11.54
CA ALA A 148 -16.94 16.39 -11.23
C ALA A 148 -16.44 17.32 -12.35
N LEU A 149 -15.37 16.93 -13.06
CA LEU A 149 -14.77 17.72 -14.14
C LEU A 149 -15.31 17.37 -15.53
N ASN A 150 -16.17 16.36 -15.64
CA ASN A 150 -16.63 15.77 -16.90
C ASN A 150 -15.42 15.44 -17.81
N LEU A 151 -14.43 14.73 -17.26
CA LEU A 151 -13.25 14.28 -17.98
C LEU A 151 -13.63 13.06 -18.85
N PRO A 152 -13.41 13.09 -20.18
CA PRO A 152 -13.71 11.95 -21.06
C PRO A 152 -13.00 10.66 -20.63
N ASP A 153 -13.67 9.52 -20.83
CA ASP A 153 -13.11 8.20 -20.49
C ASP A 153 -11.82 7.87 -21.26
N SER A 154 -11.68 8.38 -22.49
CA SER A 154 -10.44 8.27 -23.27
C SER A 154 -9.25 8.87 -22.56
N ASP A 155 -9.45 10.03 -21.93
CA ASP A 155 -8.40 10.79 -21.26
C ASP A 155 -8.08 10.17 -19.91
N MET A 156 -9.11 9.62 -19.25
CA MET A 156 -8.96 8.83 -18.03
C MET A 156 -8.09 7.58 -18.24
N GLY A 157 -8.12 6.98 -19.44
CA GLY A 157 -7.23 5.89 -19.81
C GLY A 157 -5.75 6.27 -19.70
N TYR A 158 -5.38 7.47 -20.15
CA TYR A 158 -4.01 8.00 -20.01
C TYR A 158 -3.67 8.33 -18.55
N VAL A 159 -4.61 8.90 -17.80
CA VAL A 159 -4.45 9.16 -16.36
C VAL A 159 -4.13 7.87 -15.61
N LEU A 160 -4.92 6.81 -15.80
CA LEU A 160 -4.73 5.51 -15.14
C LEU A 160 -3.41 4.84 -15.53
N LEU A 161 -3.01 4.97 -16.80
CA LEU A 161 -1.74 4.44 -17.29
C LEU A 161 -0.56 5.12 -16.60
N ILE A 162 -0.54 6.45 -16.59
CA ILE A 162 0.53 7.22 -15.97
C ILE A 162 0.54 7.03 -14.45
N ASP A 163 -0.63 7.04 -13.79
CA ASP A 163 -0.77 6.77 -12.36
C ASP A 163 -0.14 5.42 -11.99
N SER A 164 -0.40 4.38 -12.78
CA SER A 164 0.16 3.04 -12.54
C SER A 164 1.68 2.99 -12.71
N ILE A 165 2.23 3.70 -13.71
CA ILE A 165 3.68 3.76 -13.97
C ILE A 165 4.38 4.57 -12.88
N ASP A 166 3.83 5.73 -12.55
CA ASP A 166 4.38 6.61 -11.54
C ASP A 166 4.32 5.94 -10.15
N TYR A 167 3.19 5.33 -9.79
CA TYR A 167 3.07 4.54 -8.56
C TYR A 167 4.16 3.47 -8.45
N ALA A 168 4.39 2.72 -9.53
CA ALA A 168 5.39 1.68 -9.55
C ALA A 168 6.81 2.22 -9.29
N ILE A 169 7.19 3.28 -9.99
CA ILE A 169 8.52 3.90 -9.85
C ILE A 169 8.65 4.57 -8.48
N TRP A 170 7.64 5.31 -8.07
CA TRP A 170 7.63 6.10 -6.85
C TRP A 170 7.69 5.22 -5.60
N VAL A 171 6.93 4.13 -5.52
CA VAL A 171 6.99 3.20 -4.38
C VAL A 171 8.40 2.62 -4.23
N MET A 172 9.07 2.28 -5.35
CA MET A 172 10.46 1.81 -5.30
C MET A 172 11.41 2.88 -4.75
N ILE A 173 11.27 4.14 -5.19
CA ILE A 173 12.06 5.26 -4.69
C ILE A 173 11.80 5.48 -3.19
N LEU A 174 10.54 5.52 -2.75
CA LEU A 174 10.19 5.69 -1.34
C LEU A 174 10.80 4.61 -0.47
N LEU A 175 10.65 3.35 -0.86
CA LEU A 175 11.19 2.22 -0.10
C LEU A 175 12.72 2.21 -0.09
N ALA A 176 13.38 2.63 -1.17
CA ALA A 176 14.84 2.80 -1.22
C ALA A 176 15.33 3.96 -0.34
N LEU A 177 14.48 4.95 -0.05
CA LEU A 177 14.80 6.09 0.82
C LEU A 177 14.59 5.79 2.32
N VAL A 178 13.86 4.73 2.68
CA VAL A 178 13.61 4.35 4.09
C VAL A 178 14.90 4.28 4.94
N PRO A 179 15.99 3.63 4.48
CA PRO A 179 17.23 3.55 5.27
C PRO A 179 17.91 4.91 5.51
N PHE A 180 17.57 5.93 4.72
CA PHE A 180 18.14 7.27 4.83
C PHE A 180 17.34 8.21 5.73
N ALA A 181 16.22 7.75 6.31
CA ALA A 181 15.33 8.57 7.13
C ALA A 181 16.06 9.31 8.27
N THR A 182 16.97 8.65 8.99
CA THR A 182 17.73 9.28 10.10
C THR A 182 18.61 10.43 9.63
N LYS A 183 19.26 10.28 8.47
CA LYS A 183 20.11 11.33 7.87
C LYS A 183 19.26 12.50 7.37
N PHE A 184 18.13 12.20 6.76
CA PHE A 184 17.20 13.23 6.31
C PHE A 184 16.66 14.04 7.50
N ASN A 185 16.21 13.35 8.56
CA ASN A 185 15.67 13.99 9.76
C ASN A 185 16.67 14.92 10.44
N SER A 186 17.95 14.52 10.53
CA SER A 186 18.98 15.38 11.11
C SER A 186 19.30 16.60 10.24
N TRP A 187 19.26 16.43 8.91
CA TRP A 187 19.46 17.52 7.96
C TRP A 187 18.37 18.59 8.05
N VAL A 188 17.10 18.20 8.09
CA VAL A 188 15.96 19.13 8.22
C VAL A 188 15.69 19.55 9.67
N LYS A 189 16.47 19.06 10.63
CA LYS A 189 16.29 19.28 12.08
C LYS A 189 14.88 18.90 12.55
N ALA A 190 14.33 17.81 12.01
CA ALA A 190 13.03 17.31 12.40
C ALA A 190 13.09 16.76 13.84
N ASP A 191 12.19 17.23 14.69
CA ASP A 191 12.02 16.71 16.04
C ASP A 191 11.30 15.34 15.97
N GLY A 192 12.09 14.28 16.05
CA GLY A 192 11.64 12.89 16.07
C GLY A 192 11.29 12.37 17.47
N SER A 193 11.43 13.17 18.53
CA SER A 193 11.36 12.68 19.93
C SER A 193 10.05 11.94 20.25
N ILE A 194 8.93 12.42 19.72
CA ILE A 194 7.63 11.76 19.90
C ILE A 194 7.59 10.43 19.15
N LEU A 195 8.05 10.38 17.90
CA LEU A 195 8.12 9.13 17.13
C LEU A 195 9.08 8.13 17.77
N GLU A 196 10.23 8.58 18.24
CA GLU A 196 11.19 7.74 18.98
C GLU A 196 10.61 7.23 20.30
N SER A 197 9.89 8.06 21.06
CA SER A 197 9.22 7.64 22.29
C SER A 197 8.12 6.59 22.03
N LEU A 198 7.41 6.71 20.91
CA LEU A 198 6.39 5.73 20.51
C LEU A 198 7.06 4.44 20.03
N SER A 199 8.07 4.51 19.15
CA SER A 199 8.85 3.36 18.67
C SER A 199 9.57 2.62 19.79
N SER A 200 10.18 3.33 20.74
CA SER A 200 10.81 2.73 21.92
C SER A 200 9.80 2.10 22.85
N SER A 201 8.63 2.73 23.08
CA SER A 201 7.56 2.11 23.87
C SER A 201 6.92 0.88 23.21
N LEU A 202 7.05 0.73 21.88
CA LEU A 202 6.68 -0.49 21.16
C LEU A 202 7.77 -1.56 21.33
N ASN A 203 9.05 -1.17 21.26
CA ASN A 203 10.20 -2.08 21.44
C ASN A 203 10.44 -2.51 22.92
N ILE A 204 9.89 -1.81 23.92
CA ILE A 204 10.04 -2.14 25.35
C ILE A 204 8.92 -3.08 25.84
N GLU A 205 7.75 -3.07 25.20
CA GLU A 205 6.68 -4.07 25.44
C GLU A 205 7.03 -5.45 24.81
N ASP A 206 8.03 -5.51 23.94
CA ASP A 206 8.73 -6.74 23.54
C ASP A 206 9.53 -7.33 24.71
N THR A 207 8.82 -7.87 25.69
CA THR A 207 9.25 -9.17 26.22
C THR A 207 9.15 -10.14 25.06
N LYS A 208 10.21 -10.23 24.25
CA LYS A 208 10.36 -11.14 23.10
C LYS A 208 9.95 -12.55 23.53
N ARG A 209 8.68 -12.87 23.38
CA ARG A 209 8.22 -14.26 23.33
C ARG A 209 8.51 -14.68 21.91
N ASP A 210 9.45 -15.61 21.77
CA ASP A 210 9.69 -16.23 20.48
C ASP A 210 8.35 -16.77 19.96
N ILE A 211 7.96 -16.34 18.76
CA ILE A 211 6.74 -16.83 18.10
C ILE A 211 6.99 -18.31 17.79
N ASP A 212 6.34 -19.19 18.55
CA ASP A 212 6.43 -20.62 18.31
C ASP A 212 5.62 -21.01 17.07
N PHE A 213 5.87 -22.22 16.58
CA PHE A 213 5.23 -22.74 15.39
C PHE A 213 3.69 -22.80 15.53
N ALA A 214 3.19 -23.12 16.73
CA ALA A 214 1.76 -23.17 16.99
C ALA A 214 1.11 -21.79 16.90
N SER A 215 1.75 -20.77 17.48
CA SER A 215 1.32 -19.37 17.46
C SER A 215 1.30 -18.82 16.04
N LEU A 216 2.29 -19.16 15.22
CA LEU A 216 2.31 -18.77 13.81
C LEU A 216 1.09 -19.30 13.04
N PHE A 217 0.77 -20.59 13.21
CA PHE A 217 -0.41 -21.19 12.57
C PHE A 217 -1.72 -20.63 13.11
N MET A 218 -1.77 -20.33 14.42
CA MET A 218 -2.95 -19.71 15.03
C MET A 218 -3.18 -18.28 14.49
N MET A 219 -2.11 -17.48 14.37
CA MET A 219 -2.18 -16.15 13.77
C MET A 219 -2.64 -16.19 12.32
N LEU A 220 -2.08 -17.10 11.52
CA LEU A 220 -2.48 -17.28 10.13
C LEU A 220 -3.96 -17.69 10.02
N GLY A 221 -4.39 -18.68 10.81
CA GLY A 221 -5.78 -19.14 10.85
C GLY A 221 -6.74 -18.03 11.26
N LEU A 222 -6.43 -17.29 12.33
CA LEU A 222 -7.24 -16.19 12.81
C LEU A 222 -7.36 -15.07 11.76
N ALA A 223 -6.26 -14.73 11.08
CA ALA A 223 -6.27 -13.72 10.04
C ALA A 223 -7.17 -14.10 8.86
N LEU A 224 -7.15 -15.38 8.46
CA LEU A 224 -8.05 -15.90 7.42
C LEU A 224 -9.52 -15.90 7.88
N VAL A 225 -9.79 -16.23 9.15
CA VAL A 225 -11.14 -16.12 9.72
C VAL A 225 -11.63 -14.67 9.69
N VAL A 226 -10.80 -13.70 10.10
CA VAL A 226 -11.15 -12.27 10.07
C VAL A 226 -11.40 -11.80 8.64
N SER A 227 -10.63 -12.28 7.67
CA SER A 227 -10.87 -12.01 6.24
C SER A 227 -12.27 -12.47 5.82
N VAL A 228 -12.60 -13.74 6.08
CA VAL A 228 -13.91 -14.31 5.71
C VAL A 228 -15.05 -13.59 6.42
N VAL A 229 -14.93 -13.35 7.73
CA VAL A 229 -15.95 -12.63 8.51
C VAL A 229 -16.17 -11.22 7.97
N SER A 230 -15.09 -10.49 7.69
CA SER A 230 -15.17 -9.14 7.10
C SER A 230 -15.89 -9.15 5.75
N GLN A 231 -15.61 -10.16 4.91
CA GLN A 231 -16.30 -10.36 3.63
C GLN A 231 -17.79 -10.67 3.82
N GLN A 232 -18.15 -11.58 4.74
CA GLN A 232 -19.54 -11.94 4.98
C GLN A 232 -20.36 -10.77 5.53
N ILE A 233 -19.82 -10.02 6.50
CA ILE A 233 -20.50 -8.85 7.07
C ILE A 233 -20.70 -7.77 6.01
N SER A 234 -19.72 -7.57 5.10
CA SER A 234 -19.82 -6.58 4.02
C SER A 234 -21.00 -6.81 3.07
N LEU A 235 -21.54 -8.02 2.97
CA LEU A 235 -22.69 -8.34 2.13
C LEU A 235 -23.99 -7.70 2.62
N PHE A 236 -24.08 -7.42 3.93
CA PHE A 236 -25.25 -6.81 4.56
C PHE A 236 -25.15 -5.27 4.63
N MET A 237 -24.02 -4.70 4.21
CA MET A 237 -23.78 -3.26 4.30
C MET A 237 -24.28 -2.52 3.05
N PRO A 238 -24.83 -1.31 3.20
CA PRO A 238 -25.26 -0.51 2.06
C PRO A 238 -24.04 -0.09 1.22
N THR A 239 -24.18 -0.15 -0.10
CA THR A 239 -23.14 0.30 -1.03
C THR A 239 -23.56 1.56 -1.75
N THR A 240 -22.62 2.49 -1.88
CA THR A 240 -22.76 3.71 -2.70
C THR A 240 -21.61 3.76 -3.71
N ASP A 241 -21.61 4.78 -4.57
CA ASP A 241 -20.50 5.03 -5.50
C ASP A 241 -19.15 5.22 -4.78
N PHE A 242 -19.18 5.59 -3.49
CA PHE A 242 -18.00 5.82 -2.65
C PHE A 242 -17.76 4.68 -1.63
N LEU A 243 -18.83 4.13 -1.06
CA LEU A 243 -18.76 3.03 -0.09
C LEU A 243 -19.00 1.71 -0.79
N THR A 244 -17.92 1.11 -1.29
CA THR A 244 -17.96 -0.20 -1.96
C THR A 244 -17.92 -1.36 -0.95
N LYS A 245 -18.26 -2.57 -1.38
CA LYS A 245 -18.06 -3.79 -0.57
C LYS A 245 -16.61 -3.93 -0.10
N ASN A 246 -15.65 -3.64 -0.97
CA ASN A 246 -14.22 -3.68 -0.61
C ASN A 246 -13.88 -2.65 0.48
N THR A 247 -14.48 -1.46 0.43
CA THR A 247 -14.32 -0.44 1.46
C THR A 247 -14.81 -0.98 2.81
N TRP A 248 -15.98 -1.62 2.85
CA TRP A 248 -16.51 -2.25 4.06
C TRP A 248 -15.61 -3.39 4.58
N ILE A 249 -15.12 -4.26 3.70
CA ILE A 249 -14.19 -5.35 4.07
C ILE A 249 -12.96 -4.79 4.79
N VAL A 250 -12.35 -3.74 4.23
CA VAL A 250 -11.18 -3.08 4.83
C VAL A 250 -11.54 -2.46 6.17
N ILE A 251 -12.68 -1.78 6.28
CA ILE A 251 -13.14 -1.16 7.54
C ILE A 251 -13.29 -2.23 8.63
N PHE A 252 -13.98 -3.35 8.36
CA PHE A 252 -14.18 -4.40 9.36
C PHE A 252 -12.89 -5.07 9.78
N ALA A 253 -12.03 -5.45 8.83
CA ALA A 253 -10.73 -6.03 9.12
C ALA A 253 -9.87 -5.08 9.98
N THR A 254 -9.96 -3.77 9.70
CA THR A 254 -9.25 -2.73 10.46
C THR A 254 -9.80 -2.60 11.88
N ILE A 255 -11.12 -2.54 12.06
CA ILE A 255 -11.76 -2.44 13.39
C ILE A 255 -11.41 -3.66 14.24
N ILE A 256 -11.54 -4.87 13.68
CA ILE A 256 -11.22 -6.11 14.38
C ILE A 256 -9.73 -6.15 14.75
N GLY A 257 -8.85 -5.75 13.83
CA GLY A 257 -7.41 -5.68 14.06
C GLY A 257 -7.04 -4.69 15.17
N ILE A 258 -7.66 -3.51 15.19
CA ILE A 258 -7.47 -2.51 16.25
C ILE A 258 -7.91 -3.04 17.61
N ILE A 259 -9.09 -3.66 17.69
CA ILE A 259 -9.61 -4.21 18.95
C ILE A 259 -8.68 -5.32 19.45
N ALA A 260 -8.26 -6.21 18.57
CA ALA A 260 -7.39 -7.33 18.91
C ALA A 260 -5.95 -6.88 19.28
N GLY A 261 -5.40 -5.84 18.63
CA GLY A 261 -4.07 -5.32 18.95
C GLY A 261 -4.02 -4.46 20.22
N VAL A 262 -5.17 -4.06 20.76
CA VAL A 262 -5.29 -3.33 22.02
C VAL A 262 -5.45 -4.28 23.23
N THR A 263 -5.82 -5.54 22.98
CA THR A 263 -6.12 -6.58 23.97
C THR A 263 -4.89 -7.43 24.25
#